data_AF-A0A9X2WA67-F1
#
_entry.id   AF-A0A9X2WA67-F1
#
_cell.length_a   1.000
_cell.length_b   1.000
_cell.length_c   1.000
_cell.angle_alpha   90.00
_cell.angle_beta   90.00
_cell.angle_gamma   90.00
#
_symmetry.space_group_name_H-M   'P 1'
#
loop_
_entity.id
_entity.type
_entity.pdbx_description
1 polymer ?
#
loop_
_entity_poly.entity_id
_entity_poly.type
_entity_poly.pdbx_seq_one_letter_code
_entity_poly.pdbx_strand_id
1 'polypeptide(L)'
;MVKSETIFSRLIGIDTLISFDGIIPSPADFQLKLTSLIERLHKELIAEDHTQEESETLCRALCRYFDIRLTDRQQNNALSWQRYSLVHYFYGYNTSEDNLPLAAQIEPLLHANSKTLFRCARQLLTLLIQQEGQTEELLSLRAASHERYFSQEDAHSEPSEFEAVPQSEARTASPRLIVFIIGPFAGKWFNQNNLSTGNGNGIVWVIATHATSLAKRIAHVREQHTEAGILAFFPLLADGFEKNGILIEQIAAWQYALSSTRLPESLPCMLGLYTRLSLERSSHDPDQAIWSGNLTATPVSPSELETRLIGLLSTLKARDNSKDIHAIQRHALIGMLVSWLAENRIMSALQNLFDGTQLSLTDVAIADHGQGFTRHGAWSRWLAEKYGILPGLSGSIALPPLPSVQLPPLMTAESAQSPLPLPPIAPKPARRRWPKIAAILALLACLAGGAYVFSHTMLNLLTQRKSFGMFVRESEATKAKRYGLAGAAPLFKKGSSSLAPGSEEILKEIVSEIVHAPEQLFLIIGHSDNTGSEAVNRALSTERARIIRDWLVKHTGLPVDNFIIEGAGNSRPIANNDTQEGRAQNRRVEIIPLSTQGK
;
A
#
# COMPACT_ATOMS: atom_id res chain seq x y z
N MET A 1 13.82 26.37 12.91
CA MET A 1 13.40 25.96 14.27
C MET A 1 12.19 25.06 14.15
N VAL A 2 12.05 24.10 15.06
CA VAL A 2 10.88 23.20 15.08
C VAL A 2 9.85 23.84 15.99
N LYS A 3 8.65 24.14 15.49
CA LYS A 3 7.60 24.81 16.27
C LYS A 3 7.20 24.00 17.50
N SER A 4 6.79 24.69 18.56
CA SER A 4 6.32 24.10 19.82
C SER A 4 5.22 23.05 19.59
N GLU A 5 4.25 23.35 18.72
CA GLU A 5 3.16 22.44 18.32
C GLU A 5 3.67 21.10 17.76
N THR A 6 4.80 21.11 17.02
CA THR A 6 5.37 19.88 16.46
C THR A 6 5.98 19.01 17.55
N ILE A 7 6.56 19.62 18.59
CA ILE A 7 7.10 18.89 19.74
C ILE A 7 5.95 18.35 20.58
N PHE A 8 4.91 19.14 20.81
CA PHE A 8 3.70 18.70 21.51
C PHE A 8 3.04 17.51 20.79
N SER A 9 2.90 17.58 19.46
CA SER A 9 2.37 16.48 18.64
C SER A 9 3.19 15.18 18.78
N ARG A 10 4.53 15.27 18.98
CA ARG A 10 5.36 14.09 19.27
C ARG A 10 5.06 13.48 20.64
N LEU A 11 4.74 14.29 21.66
CA LEU A 11 4.32 13.79 22.96
C LEU A 11 2.97 13.05 22.85
N ILE A 12 2.01 13.59 22.09
CA ILE A 12 0.76 12.86 21.79
C ILE A 12 1.05 11.55 21.04
N GLY A 13 2.01 11.56 20.12
CA GLY A 13 2.45 10.34 19.44
C GLY A 13 2.98 9.29 20.40
N ILE A 14 3.76 9.69 21.42
CA ILE A 14 4.21 8.78 22.49
C ILE A 14 3.02 8.23 23.28
N ASP A 15 2.06 9.07 23.68
CA ASP A 15 0.84 8.62 24.36
C ASP A 15 0.02 7.63 23.49
N THR A 16 -0.03 7.87 22.18
CA THR A 16 -0.68 6.97 21.22
C THR A 16 0.02 5.61 21.20
N LEU A 17 1.36 5.60 21.21
CA LEU A 17 2.14 4.35 21.28
C LEU A 17 1.97 3.63 22.62
N ILE A 18 1.84 4.37 23.73
CA ILE A 18 1.47 3.79 25.03
C ILE A 18 0.11 3.10 24.91
N SER A 19 -0.86 3.76 24.26
CA SER A 19 -2.21 3.24 24.03
C SER A 19 -2.27 2.03 23.08
N PHE A 20 -1.23 1.80 22.29
CA PHE A 20 -1.04 0.59 21.46
C PHE A 20 -0.34 -0.54 22.20
N ASP A 21 -0.43 -0.58 23.53
CA ASP A 21 0.31 -1.52 24.37
C ASP A 21 1.83 -1.48 24.13
N GLY A 22 2.37 -0.29 23.84
CA GLY A 22 3.79 -0.11 23.56
C GLY A 22 4.71 -0.59 24.70
N ILE A 23 5.76 -1.32 24.35
CA ILE A 23 6.77 -1.86 25.27
C ILE A 23 7.81 -0.77 25.52
N ILE A 24 8.07 -0.45 26.79
CA ILE A 24 9.14 0.45 27.21
C ILE A 24 10.34 -0.42 27.63
N PRO A 25 11.41 -0.53 26.81
CA PRO A 25 12.50 -1.46 27.10
C PRO A 25 13.35 -1.03 28.29
N SER A 26 13.50 0.28 28.50
CA SER A 26 14.25 0.87 29.61
C SER A 26 13.50 2.10 30.13
N PRO A 27 12.91 2.06 31.33
CA PRO A 27 12.24 3.21 31.93
C PRO A 27 13.15 4.44 32.08
N ALA A 28 14.45 4.22 32.35
CA ALA A 28 15.43 5.31 32.49
C ALA A 28 15.69 6.02 31.16
N ASP A 29 15.89 5.27 30.07
CA ASP A 29 16.08 5.84 28.73
C ASP A 29 14.81 6.52 28.23
N PHE A 30 13.65 5.93 28.52
CA PHE A 30 12.35 6.51 28.19
C PHE A 30 12.10 7.83 28.95
N GLN A 31 12.39 7.88 30.25
CA GLN A 31 12.33 9.10 31.05
C GLN A 31 13.24 10.18 30.45
N LEU A 32 14.49 9.85 30.14
CA LEU A 32 15.45 10.81 29.55
C LEU A 32 14.95 11.41 28.22
N LYS A 33 14.31 10.60 27.37
CA LYS A 33 13.74 11.07 26.11
C LYS A 33 12.53 11.97 26.33
N LEU A 34 11.65 11.62 27.28
CA LEU A 34 10.50 12.46 27.64
C LEU A 34 10.93 13.80 28.24
N THR A 35 11.87 13.79 29.19
CA THR A 35 12.39 15.03 29.80
C THR A 35 13.04 15.93 28.74
N SER A 36 13.86 15.35 27.85
CA SER A 36 14.46 16.11 26.75
C SER A 36 13.42 16.75 25.81
N LEU A 37 12.31 16.05 25.51
CA LEU A 37 11.23 16.60 24.69
C LEU A 37 10.48 17.73 25.41
N ILE A 38 10.20 17.56 26.70
CA ILE A 38 9.50 18.57 27.52
C ILE A 38 10.36 19.83 27.69
N GLU A 39 11.66 19.69 27.96
CA GLU A 39 12.60 20.82 28.01
C GLU A 39 12.66 21.56 26.67
N ARG A 40 12.65 20.82 25.56
CA ARG A 40 12.65 21.42 24.23
C ARG A 40 11.32 22.14 23.94
N LEU A 41 10.20 21.56 24.35
CA LEU A 41 8.88 22.21 24.24
C LEU A 41 8.89 23.53 25.01
N HIS A 42 9.34 23.53 26.26
CA HIS A 42 9.47 24.73 27.09
C HIS A 42 10.28 25.81 26.37
N LYS A 43 11.48 25.46 25.88
CA LYS A 43 12.36 26.40 25.17
C LYS A 43 11.72 27.00 23.92
N GLU A 44 11.03 26.20 23.10
CA GLU A 44 10.38 26.70 21.88
C GLU A 44 9.14 27.54 22.20
N LEU A 45 8.40 27.24 23.28
CA LEU A 45 7.28 28.09 23.72
C LEU A 45 7.76 29.49 24.13
N ILE A 46 8.86 29.58 24.87
CA ILE A 46 9.50 30.87 25.22
C ILE A 46 9.99 31.59 23.96
N ALA A 47 10.55 30.86 23.00
CA ALA A 47 10.98 31.44 21.72
C ALA A 47 9.83 31.91 20.83
N GLU A 48 8.61 31.41 21.06
CA GLU A 48 7.36 31.84 20.41
C GLU A 48 6.63 32.93 21.23
N ASP A 49 7.35 33.66 22.09
CA ASP A 49 6.86 34.79 22.90
C ASP A 49 5.75 34.44 23.92
N HIS A 50 5.65 33.18 24.34
CA HIS A 50 4.77 32.79 25.45
C HIS A 50 5.40 33.12 26.79
N THR A 51 4.56 33.42 27.80
CA THR A 51 5.09 33.72 29.13
C THR A 51 5.71 32.49 29.79
N GLN A 52 6.69 32.71 30.67
CA GLN A 52 7.34 31.64 31.42
C GLN A 52 6.33 30.84 32.25
N GLU A 53 5.39 31.54 32.90
CA GLU A 53 4.33 30.94 33.72
C GLU A 53 3.40 30.03 32.90
N GLU A 54 2.93 30.49 31.74
CA GLU A 54 2.08 29.67 30.86
C GLU A 54 2.81 28.43 30.33
N SER A 55 4.08 28.59 29.93
CA SER A 55 4.91 27.49 29.44
C SER A 55 5.18 26.45 30.54
N GLU A 56 5.51 26.90 31.75
CA GLU A 56 5.71 26.04 32.92
C GLU A 56 4.43 25.31 33.31
N THR A 57 3.28 25.98 33.27
CA THR A 57 1.97 25.39 33.57
C THR A 57 1.66 24.24 32.61
N LEU A 58 1.85 24.43 31.30
CA LEU A 58 1.66 23.36 30.31
C LEU A 58 2.66 22.21 30.50
N CYS A 59 3.94 22.51 30.71
CA CYS A 59 4.96 21.47 30.91
C CYS A 59 4.71 20.65 32.18
N ARG A 60 4.25 21.30 33.26
CA ARG A 60 3.88 20.62 34.51
C ARG A 60 2.67 19.72 34.31
N ALA A 61 1.62 20.22 33.65
CA ALA A 61 0.43 19.42 33.32
C ALA A 61 0.79 18.18 32.49
N LEU A 62 1.71 18.31 31.53
CA LEU A 62 2.23 17.19 30.75
C LEU A 62 3.00 16.17 31.61
N CYS A 63 3.88 16.64 32.50
CA CYS A 63 4.62 15.76 33.41
C CYS A 63 3.66 14.94 34.28
N ARG A 64 2.65 15.60 34.87
CA ARG A 64 1.62 14.94 35.69
C ARG A 64 0.79 13.95 34.87
N TYR A 65 0.36 14.34 33.67
CA TYR A 65 -0.37 13.46 32.76
C TYR A 65 0.40 12.16 32.50
N PHE A 66 1.67 12.25 32.09
CA PHE A 66 2.47 11.07 31.80
C PHE A 66 2.77 10.24 33.06
N ASP A 67 3.01 10.87 34.20
CA ASP A 67 3.21 10.15 35.46
C ASP A 67 1.97 9.35 35.86
N ILE A 68 0.76 9.93 35.75
CA ILE A 68 -0.52 9.22 35.98
C ILE A 68 -0.66 8.08 34.97
N ARG A 69 -0.55 8.39 33.68
CA ARG A 69 -0.71 7.44 32.56
C ARG A 69 0.21 6.22 32.69
N LEU A 70 1.46 6.44 33.08
CA LEU A 70 2.47 5.37 33.20
C LEU A 70 2.34 4.62 34.53
N THR A 71 1.82 5.25 35.58
CA THR A 71 1.54 4.61 36.88
C THR A 71 0.33 3.68 36.81
N ASP A 72 -0.75 4.07 36.14
CA ASP A 72 -1.94 3.22 35.95
C ASP A 72 -1.61 1.94 35.18
N ARG A 73 -0.74 2.07 34.16
CA ARG A 73 -0.28 0.92 33.37
C ARG A 73 0.47 -0.12 34.21
N GLN A 74 1.01 0.24 35.37
CA GLN A 74 1.81 -0.65 36.22
C GLN A 74 0.99 -1.67 36.97
N GLN A 75 -0.31 -1.45 37.12
CA GLN A 75 -1.20 -2.47 37.68
C GLN A 75 -1.14 -3.79 36.87
N ASN A 76 -0.61 -3.74 35.64
CA ASN A 76 -0.42 -4.89 34.75
C ASN A 76 1.06 -5.29 34.49
N ASN A 77 2.09 -4.62 35.07
CA ASN A 77 3.51 -4.87 34.75
C ASN A 77 4.48 -4.66 35.94
N ALA A 78 5.63 -5.36 35.93
CA ALA A 78 6.56 -5.49 37.08
C ALA A 78 7.57 -4.34 37.33
N LEU A 79 7.62 -3.30 36.50
CA LEU A 79 8.55 -2.16 36.65
C LEU A 79 7.83 -0.99 37.33
N SER A 80 8.44 -0.29 38.29
CA SER A 80 7.83 0.84 39.02
C SER A 80 8.27 2.20 38.44
N TRP A 81 7.32 3.04 38.00
CA TRP A 81 7.50 4.36 37.37
C TRP A 81 7.72 5.43 38.42
N GLN A 82 7.38 5.15 39.69
CA GLN A 82 7.56 6.08 40.81
C GLN A 82 9.00 6.64 40.90
N ARG A 83 10.02 5.85 40.55
CA ARG A 83 11.43 6.27 40.54
C ARG A 83 11.82 7.14 39.35
N TYR A 84 10.96 7.17 38.33
CA TYR A 84 11.15 7.84 37.05
C TYR A 84 10.12 8.97 36.85
N SER A 85 9.46 9.42 37.93
CA SER A 85 8.48 10.50 37.89
C SER A 85 9.09 11.75 37.23
N LEU A 86 8.39 12.26 36.22
CA LEU A 86 8.74 13.48 35.52
C LEU A 86 8.53 14.70 36.42
N VAL A 87 7.46 14.68 37.22
CA VAL A 87 7.19 15.75 38.19
C VAL A 87 8.31 15.86 39.20
N HIS A 88 8.73 14.73 39.80
CA HIS A 88 9.85 14.74 40.75
C HIS A 88 11.17 15.16 40.10
N TYR A 89 11.39 14.79 38.84
CA TYR A 89 12.58 15.19 38.09
C TYR A 89 12.67 16.71 37.88
N PHE A 90 11.59 17.35 37.45
CA PHE A 90 11.59 18.79 37.15
C PHE A 90 11.30 19.69 38.35
N TYR A 91 10.43 19.25 39.27
CA TYR A 91 9.84 20.10 40.31
C TYR A 91 10.10 19.61 41.74
N GLY A 92 10.72 18.43 41.93
CA GLY A 92 11.00 17.87 43.24
C GLY A 92 9.79 17.18 43.91
N TYR A 93 9.92 16.83 45.20
CA TYR A 93 9.00 15.92 45.90
C TYR A 93 7.83 16.59 46.64
N ASN A 94 7.80 17.93 46.74
CA ASN A 94 6.85 18.65 47.60
C ASN A 94 6.31 19.90 46.90
N THR A 95 5.38 19.74 45.96
CA THR A 95 4.60 20.90 45.49
C THR A 95 3.15 20.75 45.93
N SER A 96 2.60 21.81 46.55
CA SER A 96 1.17 21.88 46.91
C SER A 96 0.25 21.74 45.70
N GLU A 97 0.77 22.08 44.52
CA GLU A 97 0.09 22.02 43.23
C GLU A 97 -0.09 20.58 42.72
N ASP A 98 0.74 19.61 43.16
CA ASP A 98 0.60 18.20 42.77
C ASP A 98 -0.61 17.51 43.39
N ASN A 99 -1.21 18.11 44.43
CA ASN A 99 -2.42 17.63 45.07
C ASN A 99 -3.71 18.11 44.37
N LEU A 100 -3.61 19.10 43.47
CA LEU A 100 -4.77 19.58 42.71
C LEU A 100 -5.16 18.57 41.63
N PRO A 101 -6.45 18.39 41.30
CA PRO A 101 -6.85 17.61 40.13
C PRO A 101 -6.13 18.08 38.85
N LEU A 102 -5.81 17.18 37.94
CA LEU A 102 -5.13 17.57 36.69
C LEU A 102 -6.01 18.51 35.85
N ALA A 103 -7.33 18.35 35.91
CA ALA A 103 -8.31 19.24 35.29
C ALA A 103 -8.11 20.71 35.71
N ALA A 104 -7.91 20.96 37.00
CA ALA A 104 -7.70 22.30 37.56
C ALA A 104 -6.38 22.95 37.09
N GLN A 105 -5.37 22.15 36.70
CA GLN A 105 -4.14 22.69 36.10
C GLN A 105 -4.28 23.00 34.61
N ILE A 106 -5.17 22.31 33.91
CA ILE A 106 -5.43 22.53 32.48
C ILE A 106 -6.36 23.73 32.28
N GLU A 107 -7.27 23.99 33.22
CA GLU A 107 -8.27 25.06 33.14
C GLU A 107 -7.68 26.45 32.80
N PRO A 108 -6.64 26.96 33.48
CA PRO A 108 -6.04 28.26 33.14
C PRO A 108 -5.54 28.33 31.69
N LEU A 109 -5.01 27.23 31.16
CA LEU A 109 -4.50 27.15 29.79
C LEU A 109 -5.63 27.16 28.75
N LEU A 110 -6.81 26.65 29.10
CA LEU A 110 -8.02 26.78 28.28
C LEU A 110 -8.55 28.21 28.25
N HIS A 111 -8.16 29.03 29.22
CA HIS A 111 -8.46 30.46 29.26
C HIS A 111 -7.35 31.35 28.65
N ALA A 112 -6.22 30.78 28.24
CA ALA A 112 -5.11 31.52 27.65
C ALA A 112 -5.50 32.21 26.33
N ASN A 113 -4.91 33.38 26.08
CA ASN A 113 -5.11 34.11 24.81
C ASN A 113 -4.31 33.52 23.65
N SER A 114 -3.28 32.73 23.94
CA SER A 114 -2.50 32.02 22.92
C SER A 114 -3.31 30.88 22.30
N LYS A 115 -3.46 30.92 20.97
CA LYS A 115 -4.08 29.84 20.19
C LYS A 115 -3.33 28.52 20.32
N THR A 116 -2.00 28.56 20.43
CA THR A 116 -1.15 27.37 20.55
C THR A 116 -1.37 26.68 21.88
N LEU A 117 -1.31 27.43 22.99
CA LEU A 117 -1.52 26.88 24.33
C LEU A 117 -2.95 26.37 24.51
N PHE A 118 -3.93 27.12 24.00
CA PHE A 118 -5.32 26.70 24.02
C PHE A 118 -5.53 25.36 23.28
N ARG A 119 -4.93 25.20 22.09
CA ARG A 119 -4.98 23.94 21.33
C ARG A 119 -4.31 22.79 22.09
N CYS A 120 -3.11 23.02 22.64
CA CYS A 120 -2.40 22.01 23.42
C CYS A 120 -3.21 21.57 24.65
N ALA A 121 -3.80 22.53 25.37
CA ALA A 121 -4.64 22.28 26.54
C ALA A 121 -5.90 21.48 26.19
N ARG A 122 -6.56 21.78 25.05
CA ARG A 122 -7.73 21.01 24.57
C ARG A 122 -7.37 19.59 24.18
N GLN A 123 -6.24 19.40 23.49
CA GLN A 123 -5.75 18.06 23.15
C GLN A 123 -5.43 17.27 24.41
N LEU A 124 -4.73 17.87 25.38
CA LEU A 124 -4.42 17.25 26.67
C LEU A 124 -5.69 16.88 27.46
N LEU A 125 -6.70 17.76 27.47
CA LEU A 125 -8.01 17.48 28.08
C LEU A 125 -8.69 16.27 27.40
N THR A 126 -8.58 16.17 26.08
CA THR A 126 -9.16 15.04 25.33
C THR A 126 -8.45 13.72 25.66
N LEU A 127 -7.13 13.73 25.82
CA LEU A 127 -6.36 12.58 26.30
C LEU A 127 -6.75 12.20 27.74
N LEU A 128 -6.92 13.18 28.62
CA LEU A 128 -7.31 12.96 30.00
C LEU A 128 -8.70 12.30 30.11
N ILE A 129 -9.69 12.80 29.36
CA ILE A 129 -11.03 12.20 29.28
C ILE A 129 -10.97 10.74 28.80
N GLN A 130 -10.05 10.41 27.89
CA GLN A 130 -9.89 9.03 27.44
C GLN A 130 -9.34 8.12 28.57
N GLN A 131 -8.47 8.64 29.44
CA GLN A 131 -7.83 7.87 30.50
C GLN A 131 -8.71 7.75 31.76
N GLU A 132 -9.27 8.85 32.27
CA GLU A 132 -10.08 8.86 33.50
C GLU A 132 -11.57 8.53 33.25
N GLY A 133 -12.01 8.56 31.99
CA GLY A 133 -13.41 8.46 31.60
C GLY A 133 -14.13 9.82 31.61
N GLN A 134 -15.44 9.77 31.33
CA GLN A 134 -16.27 10.97 31.20
C GLN A 134 -16.83 11.42 32.56
N THR A 135 -15.99 12.04 33.39
CA THR A 135 -16.46 12.68 34.64
C THR A 135 -17.20 13.99 34.33
N GLU A 136 -18.17 14.37 35.18
CA GLU A 136 -18.96 15.60 34.98
C GLU A 136 -18.07 16.86 34.93
N GLU A 137 -17.00 16.90 35.76
CA GLU A 137 -16.02 17.98 35.77
C GLU A 137 -15.31 18.11 34.42
N LEU A 138 -14.74 17.03 33.88
CA LEU A 138 -14.04 17.06 32.60
C LEU A 138 -14.97 17.39 31.42
N LEU A 139 -16.22 16.89 31.46
CA LEU A 139 -17.24 17.21 30.46
C LEU A 139 -17.64 18.69 30.51
N SER A 140 -17.80 19.26 31.71
CA SER A 140 -18.09 20.69 31.88
C SER A 140 -16.95 21.56 31.37
N LEU A 141 -15.70 21.20 31.66
CA LEU A 141 -14.51 21.92 31.21
C LEU A 141 -14.37 21.85 29.67
N ARG A 142 -14.69 20.69 29.08
CA ARG A 142 -14.75 20.50 27.62
C ARG A 142 -15.86 21.35 26.99
N ALA A 143 -17.02 21.45 27.62
CA ALA A 143 -18.12 22.28 27.15
C ALA A 143 -17.79 23.79 27.24
N ALA A 144 -17.24 24.25 28.36
CA ALA A 144 -16.87 25.65 28.55
C ALA A 144 -15.79 26.13 27.54
N SER A 145 -14.80 25.28 27.25
CA SER A 145 -13.80 25.60 26.24
C SER A 145 -14.34 25.57 24.80
N HIS A 146 -15.46 24.87 24.55
CA HIS A 146 -16.07 24.73 23.23
C HIS A 146 -16.52 26.07 22.64
N GLU A 147 -17.24 26.89 23.42
CA GLU A 147 -17.80 28.16 22.96
C GLU A 147 -16.72 29.13 22.46
N ARG A 148 -15.57 29.17 23.15
CA ARG A 148 -14.42 30.00 22.78
C ARG A 148 -13.71 29.53 21.50
N TYR A 149 -13.66 28.22 21.26
CA TYR A 149 -13.02 27.65 20.07
C TYR A 149 -13.74 28.08 18.80
N PHE A 150 -15.08 28.02 18.79
CA PHE A 150 -15.89 28.48 17.65
C PHE A 150 -15.78 30.00 17.45
N SER A 151 -15.81 30.80 18.52
CA SER A 151 -15.62 32.25 18.43
C SER A 151 -14.25 32.70 17.88
N GLN A 152 -13.21 31.84 17.91
CA GLN A 152 -11.88 32.15 17.39
C GLN A 152 -11.60 31.58 15.99
N GLU A 153 -12.40 30.62 15.50
CA GLU A 153 -12.26 29.98 14.19
C GLU A 153 -13.35 30.40 13.17
N ASP A 154 -14.37 31.16 13.59
CA ASP A 154 -15.39 31.75 12.69
C ASP A 154 -14.81 32.89 11.82
N ALA A 155 -14.00 32.50 10.86
CA ALA A 155 -13.79 33.20 9.59
C ALA A 155 -13.66 32.26 8.39
N HIS A 156 -13.53 30.93 8.56
CA HIS A 156 -13.41 30.01 7.44
C HIS A 156 -14.17 28.68 7.60
N SER A 157 -15.20 28.56 6.75
CA SER A 157 -15.69 27.33 6.11
C SER A 157 -16.50 26.37 6.99
N GLU A 158 -17.82 26.45 6.85
CA GLU A 158 -18.73 25.34 7.15
C GLU A 158 -18.29 24.05 6.42
N PRO A 159 -18.43 22.87 7.05
CA PRO A 159 -18.27 21.61 6.34
C PRO A 159 -19.46 21.45 5.39
N SER A 160 -19.17 21.48 4.09
CA SER A 160 -20.10 21.05 3.04
C SER A 160 -20.68 19.69 3.43
N GLU A 161 -22.00 19.66 3.66
CA GLU A 161 -22.75 18.41 3.76
C GLU A 161 -22.41 17.54 2.54
N PHE A 162 -22.05 16.29 2.81
CA PHE A 162 -21.89 15.28 1.78
C PHE A 162 -23.28 15.02 1.17
N GLU A 163 -23.59 15.66 0.05
CA GLU A 163 -24.68 15.23 -0.81
C GLU A 163 -24.39 13.79 -1.26
N ALA A 164 -25.28 12.89 -0.86
CA ALA A 164 -25.31 11.52 -1.36
C ALA A 164 -25.57 11.57 -2.88
N VAL A 165 -24.51 11.35 -3.66
CA VAL A 165 -24.63 11.15 -5.11
C VAL A 165 -25.45 9.87 -5.33
N PRO A 166 -26.55 9.92 -6.12
CA PRO A 166 -27.30 8.71 -6.45
C PRO A 166 -26.39 7.76 -7.23
N GLN A 167 -26.17 6.55 -6.71
CA GLN A 167 -25.49 5.49 -7.43
C GLN A 167 -26.38 5.04 -8.59
N SER A 168 -26.15 5.60 -9.77
CA SER A 168 -26.69 5.10 -11.03
C SER A 168 -25.93 3.85 -11.43
N GLU A 169 -26.56 2.69 -11.23
CA GLU A 169 -26.11 1.40 -11.74
C GLU A 169 -26.20 1.36 -13.27
N ALA A 170 -25.21 1.92 -13.94
CA ALA A 170 -24.97 1.66 -15.36
C ALA A 170 -23.94 0.52 -15.48
N ARG A 171 -24.44 -0.69 -15.73
CA ARG A 171 -23.61 -1.85 -16.12
C ARG A 171 -22.91 -1.56 -17.45
N THR A 172 -21.65 -1.13 -17.41
CA THR A 172 -20.76 -1.15 -18.57
C THR A 172 -19.89 -2.40 -18.52
N ALA A 173 -19.90 -3.20 -19.60
CA ALA A 173 -19.15 -4.45 -19.72
C ALA A 173 -17.62 -4.27 -19.84
N SER A 174 -17.11 -3.03 -19.87
CA SER A 174 -15.69 -2.69 -20.02
C SER A 174 -15.15 -1.95 -18.79
N PRO A 175 -13.90 -2.22 -18.35
CA PRO A 175 -13.30 -1.53 -17.21
C PRO A 175 -13.06 -0.05 -17.52
N ARG A 176 -13.38 0.82 -16.56
CA ARG A 176 -13.21 2.29 -16.68
C ARG A 176 -11.82 2.72 -16.23
N LEU A 177 -11.23 1.98 -15.28
CA LEU A 177 -9.91 2.25 -14.72
C LEU A 177 -9.19 0.92 -14.43
N ILE A 178 -7.92 0.83 -14.82
CA ILE A 178 -7.05 -0.29 -14.52
C ILE A 178 -5.89 0.21 -13.66
N VAL A 179 -5.76 -0.36 -12.47
CA VAL A 179 -4.74 0.03 -11.48
C VAL A 179 -3.69 -1.05 -11.34
N PHE A 180 -2.45 -0.72 -11.66
CA PHE A 180 -1.30 -1.62 -11.54
C PHE A 180 -0.63 -1.50 -10.17
N ILE A 181 -0.69 -2.56 -9.37
CA ILE A 181 0.04 -2.64 -8.10
C ILE A 181 1.49 -3.01 -8.40
N ILE A 182 2.42 -2.11 -8.08
CA ILE A 182 3.86 -2.23 -8.37
C ILE A 182 4.69 -2.06 -7.10
N GLY A 183 6.01 -2.20 -7.19
CA GLY A 183 6.90 -1.98 -6.05
C GLY A 183 7.16 -3.25 -5.21
N PRO A 184 8.00 -3.14 -4.17
CA PRO A 184 8.58 -4.28 -3.49
C PRO A 184 7.59 -5.11 -2.68
N PHE A 185 6.40 -4.57 -2.39
CA PHE A 185 5.37 -5.24 -1.60
C PHE A 185 4.27 -5.89 -2.45
N ALA A 186 4.19 -5.56 -3.75
CA ALA A 186 3.10 -5.98 -4.63
C ALA A 186 2.89 -7.52 -4.63
N GLY A 187 3.94 -8.27 -4.96
CA GLY A 187 3.83 -9.73 -5.09
C GLY A 187 3.66 -10.49 -3.78
N LYS A 188 4.12 -9.94 -2.65
CA LYS A 188 4.07 -10.63 -1.35
C LYS A 188 2.77 -10.35 -0.60
N TRP A 189 2.31 -9.10 -0.62
CA TRP A 189 1.22 -8.64 0.23
C TRP A 189 -0.11 -8.49 -0.51
N PHE A 190 -0.06 -8.34 -1.83
CA PHE A 190 -1.24 -8.13 -2.66
C PHE A 190 -1.49 -9.29 -3.63
N ASN A 191 -0.92 -10.48 -3.44
CA ASN A 191 -1.13 -11.62 -4.34
C ASN A 191 -2.37 -12.47 -4.00
N GLN A 192 -3.47 -11.82 -3.60
CA GLN A 192 -4.72 -12.53 -3.33
C GLN A 192 -5.42 -12.92 -4.64
N ASN A 193 -5.95 -14.15 -4.68
CA ASN A 193 -6.44 -14.87 -5.86
C ASN A 193 -7.63 -14.26 -6.63
N ASN A 194 -8.06 -13.03 -6.36
CA ASN A 194 -9.20 -12.38 -7.05
C ASN A 194 -8.97 -10.89 -7.38
N LEU A 195 -7.74 -10.39 -7.36
CA LEU A 195 -7.51 -8.98 -7.71
C LEU A 195 -7.78 -8.67 -9.20
N SER A 196 -7.72 -9.69 -10.05
CA SER A 196 -7.93 -9.57 -11.50
C SER A 196 -9.40 -9.67 -11.94
N THR A 197 -10.37 -9.72 -11.03
CA THR A 197 -11.80 -9.68 -11.38
C THR A 197 -12.39 -8.37 -10.90
N GLY A 198 -12.84 -7.53 -11.85
CA GLY A 198 -13.36 -6.21 -11.56
C GLY A 198 -14.43 -6.25 -10.47
N ASN A 199 -14.19 -5.53 -9.38
CA ASN A 199 -15.24 -5.21 -8.43
C ASN A 199 -16.24 -4.31 -9.18
N GLY A 200 -17.54 -4.50 -8.97
CA GLY A 200 -18.67 -3.90 -9.72
C GLY A 200 -18.71 -2.38 -9.90
N ASN A 201 -17.66 -1.66 -9.50
CA ASN A 201 -17.43 -0.23 -9.68
C ASN A 201 -16.63 0.10 -10.96
N GLY A 202 -16.27 -0.87 -11.80
CA GLY A 202 -15.54 -0.62 -13.06
C GLY A 202 -14.03 -0.35 -12.89
N ILE A 203 -13.44 -0.74 -11.75
CA ILE A 203 -12.00 -0.69 -11.47
C ILE A 203 -11.44 -2.11 -11.47
N VAL A 204 -10.33 -2.34 -12.19
CA VAL A 204 -9.62 -3.62 -12.22
C VAL A 204 -8.22 -3.45 -11.64
N TRP A 205 -7.87 -4.29 -10.69
CA TRP A 205 -6.55 -4.27 -10.04
C TRP A 205 -5.65 -5.34 -10.66
N VAL A 206 -4.43 -4.96 -11.05
CA VAL A 206 -3.50 -5.88 -11.70
C VAL A 206 -2.15 -5.82 -11.00
N ILE A 207 -1.65 -6.97 -10.59
CA ILE A 207 -0.34 -7.03 -9.94
C ILE A 207 0.74 -7.11 -11.01
N ALA A 208 1.75 -6.25 -10.89
CA ALA A 208 2.96 -6.32 -11.68
C ALA A 208 4.16 -6.43 -10.73
N THR A 209 4.67 -7.65 -10.56
CA THR A 209 5.79 -7.93 -9.65
C THR A 209 7.15 -7.49 -10.20
N HIS A 210 7.22 -7.19 -11.51
CA HIS A 210 8.45 -6.76 -12.19
C HIS A 210 8.16 -5.66 -13.22
N ALA A 211 9.09 -4.71 -13.39
CA ALA A 211 8.96 -3.61 -14.35
C ALA A 211 8.76 -4.10 -15.81
N THR A 212 9.44 -5.18 -16.20
CA THR A 212 9.27 -5.78 -17.55
C THR A 212 7.89 -6.38 -17.76
N SER A 213 7.27 -6.91 -16.71
CA SER A 213 5.88 -7.40 -16.75
C SER A 213 4.88 -6.25 -16.86
N LEU A 214 5.19 -5.09 -16.26
CA LEU A 214 4.34 -3.89 -16.29
C LEU A 214 4.19 -3.36 -17.72
N ALA A 215 5.31 -3.14 -18.43
CA ALA A 215 5.27 -2.60 -19.79
C ALA A 215 4.45 -3.48 -20.75
N LYS A 216 4.65 -4.81 -20.69
CA LYS A 216 3.88 -5.77 -21.50
C LYS A 216 2.39 -5.74 -21.17
N ARG A 217 2.04 -5.65 -19.89
CA ARG A 217 0.64 -5.60 -19.45
C ARG A 217 -0.03 -4.30 -19.85
N ILE A 218 0.66 -3.15 -19.75
CA ILE A 218 0.14 -1.86 -20.20
C ILE A 218 -0.12 -1.90 -21.71
N ALA A 219 0.82 -2.41 -22.52
CA ALA A 219 0.63 -2.54 -23.96
C ALA A 219 -0.60 -3.41 -24.30
N HIS A 220 -0.73 -4.56 -23.65
CA HIS A 220 -1.88 -5.45 -23.82
C HIS A 220 -3.21 -4.80 -23.42
N VAL A 221 -3.23 -4.07 -22.29
CA VAL A 221 -4.41 -3.33 -21.84
C VAL A 221 -4.81 -2.26 -22.84
N ARG A 222 -3.86 -1.51 -23.40
CA ARG A 222 -4.14 -0.48 -24.41
C ARG A 222 -4.70 -1.06 -25.71
N GLU A 223 -4.28 -2.27 -26.09
CA GLU A 223 -4.83 -2.99 -27.26
C GLU A 223 -6.27 -3.46 -27.04
N GLN A 224 -6.61 -3.92 -25.82
CA GLN A 224 -7.93 -4.49 -25.50
C GLN A 224 -8.94 -3.46 -24.98
N HIS A 225 -8.46 -2.38 -24.35
CA HIS A 225 -9.25 -1.36 -23.66
C HIS A 225 -8.70 0.04 -23.92
N THR A 226 -8.88 0.55 -25.14
CA THR A 226 -8.36 1.85 -25.60
C THR A 226 -8.82 3.04 -24.75
N GLU A 227 -10.04 3.01 -24.21
CA GLU A 227 -10.63 4.11 -23.43
C GLU A 227 -10.45 3.99 -21.90
N ALA A 228 -9.90 2.88 -21.40
CA ALA A 228 -9.72 2.68 -19.96
C ALA A 228 -8.60 3.57 -19.41
N GLY A 229 -8.82 4.24 -18.28
CA GLY A 229 -7.74 4.92 -17.56
C GLY A 229 -6.72 3.90 -17.04
N ILE A 230 -5.43 4.28 -17.01
CA ILE A 230 -4.37 3.45 -16.40
C ILE A 230 -3.70 4.24 -15.28
N LEU A 231 -3.57 3.61 -14.12
CA LEU A 231 -2.93 4.16 -12.92
C LEU A 231 -1.96 3.12 -12.34
N ALA A 232 -0.84 3.56 -11.77
CA ALA A 232 0.01 2.74 -10.91
C ALA A 232 -0.28 3.01 -9.44
N PHE A 233 -0.21 1.98 -8.62
CA PHE A 233 -0.28 2.07 -7.16
C PHE A 233 1.00 1.47 -6.57
N PHE A 234 1.75 2.29 -5.85
CA PHE A 234 3.00 1.91 -5.20
C PHE A 234 2.77 1.81 -3.68
N PRO A 235 2.42 0.63 -3.13
CA PRO A 235 2.31 0.42 -1.70
C PRO A 235 3.69 0.43 -1.01
N LEU A 236 3.77 1.07 0.16
CA LEU A 236 4.92 1.07 1.06
C LEU A 236 4.45 0.70 2.47
N LEU A 237 4.89 -0.45 2.99
CA LEU A 237 4.61 -0.87 4.37
C LEU A 237 5.74 -0.39 5.29
N ALA A 238 5.42 0.41 6.30
CA ALA A 238 6.42 1.05 7.17
C ALA A 238 7.34 0.02 7.88
N ASP A 239 6.76 -1.07 8.42
CA ASP A 239 7.50 -2.20 9.00
C ASP A 239 7.62 -3.40 8.04
N GLY A 240 7.52 -3.13 6.75
CA GLY A 240 7.65 -4.11 5.67
C GLY A 240 9.02 -4.79 5.61
N PHE A 241 10.07 -4.13 6.09
CA PHE A 241 11.42 -4.65 6.24
C PHE A 241 11.97 -4.34 7.64
N GLU A 242 13.01 -5.07 8.04
CA GLU A 242 13.64 -4.91 9.35
C GLU A 242 14.44 -3.61 9.47
N LYS A 243 15.10 -3.19 8.39
CA LYS A 243 16.04 -2.06 8.36
C LYS A 243 15.70 -1.10 7.23
N ASN A 244 15.95 0.19 7.46
CA ASN A 244 15.76 1.26 6.47
C ASN A 244 16.57 0.99 5.18
N GLY A 245 17.80 0.49 5.31
CA GLY A 245 18.68 0.20 4.18
C GLY A 245 18.08 -0.78 3.17
N ILE A 246 17.47 -1.87 3.65
CA ILE A 246 16.83 -2.87 2.77
C ILE A 246 15.66 -2.23 2.01
N LEU A 247 14.84 -1.42 2.68
CA LEU A 247 13.73 -0.73 2.02
C LEU A 247 14.23 0.21 0.92
N ILE A 248 15.29 0.98 1.19
CA ILE A 248 15.90 1.89 0.22
C ILE A 248 16.49 1.13 -0.97
N GLU A 249 17.22 0.04 -0.72
CA GLU A 249 17.76 -0.82 -1.79
C GLU A 249 16.67 -1.38 -2.69
N GLN A 250 15.54 -1.80 -2.11
CA GLN A 250 14.40 -2.30 -2.87
C GLN A 250 13.72 -1.21 -3.69
N ILE A 251 13.58 0.01 -3.17
CA ILE A 251 13.06 1.16 -3.92
C ILE A 251 14.01 1.50 -5.08
N ALA A 252 15.33 1.54 -4.83
CA ALA A 252 16.34 1.82 -5.84
C ALA A 252 16.39 0.73 -6.93
N ALA A 253 16.21 -0.55 -6.57
CA ALA A 253 16.10 -1.63 -7.55
C ALA A 253 14.89 -1.44 -8.48
N TRP A 254 13.76 -0.97 -7.95
CA TRP A 254 12.59 -0.61 -8.75
C TRP A 254 12.83 0.60 -9.63
N GLN A 255 13.49 1.64 -9.12
CA GLN A 255 13.90 2.81 -9.91
C GLN A 255 14.77 2.39 -11.10
N TYR A 256 15.79 1.56 -10.87
CA TYR A 256 16.67 1.06 -11.93
C TYR A 256 15.93 0.20 -12.96
N ALA A 257 15.05 -0.69 -12.49
CA ALA A 257 14.26 -1.56 -13.38
C ALA A 257 13.26 -0.76 -14.24
N LEU A 258 12.65 0.28 -13.68
CA LEU A 258 11.71 1.14 -14.39
C LEU A 258 12.41 2.12 -15.33
N SER A 259 13.57 2.67 -14.96
CA SER A 259 14.33 3.57 -15.84
C SER A 259 14.90 2.85 -17.08
N SER A 260 15.20 1.56 -16.94
CA SER A 260 15.64 0.70 -18.06
C SER A 260 14.49 0.16 -18.91
N THR A 261 13.23 0.30 -18.48
CA THR A 261 12.05 -0.19 -19.19
C THR A 261 11.35 0.98 -19.90
N ARG A 262 11.14 0.88 -21.21
CA ARG A 262 10.32 1.87 -21.94
C ARG A 262 8.83 1.57 -21.74
N LEU A 263 8.15 2.42 -20.97
CA LEU A 263 6.69 2.50 -20.97
C LEU A 263 6.23 3.34 -22.19
N PRO A 264 5.06 3.01 -22.76
CA PRO A 264 4.52 3.71 -23.93
C PRO A 264 4.10 5.15 -23.63
N GLU A 265 3.75 5.45 -22.37
CA GLU A 265 3.32 6.77 -21.90
C GLU A 265 3.80 6.99 -20.45
N SER A 266 3.78 8.25 -19.99
CA SER A 266 3.99 8.56 -18.57
C SER A 266 2.85 7.95 -17.76
N LEU A 267 3.20 7.17 -16.73
CA LEU A 267 2.25 6.39 -15.95
C LEU A 267 1.94 7.17 -14.66
N PRO A 268 0.71 7.70 -14.49
CA PRO A 268 0.32 8.31 -13.23
C PRO A 268 0.43 7.27 -12.11
N CYS A 269 0.98 7.67 -10.98
CA CYS A 269 1.30 6.78 -9.87
C CYS A 269 0.84 7.38 -8.55
N MET A 270 0.17 6.57 -7.73
CA MET A 270 -0.25 6.90 -6.38
C MET A 270 0.64 6.15 -5.38
N LEU A 271 1.16 6.88 -4.40
CA LEU A 271 1.93 6.29 -3.30
C LEU A 271 0.98 5.95 -2.14
N GLY A 272 0.92 4.69 -1.74
CA GLY A 272 0.14 4.25 -0.58
C GLY A 272 1.05 3.92 0.61
N LEU A 273 0.95 4.68 1.70
CA LEU A 273 1.70 4.42 2.93
C LEU A 273 0.85 3.61 3.91
N TYR A 274 1.35 2.47 4.34
CA TYR A 274 0.64 1.50 5.17
C TYR A 274 1.27 1.44 6.57
N THR A 275 0.53 1.86 7.59
CA THR A 275 0.89 1.70 9.01
C THR A 275 -0.35 1.81 9.93
N ARG A 276 -0.19 1.58 11.24
CA ARG A 276 -1.21 1.86 12.25
C ARG A 276 -1.01 3.25 12.83
N LEU A 277 -2.06 4.07 12.81
CA LEU A 277 -2.02 5.49 13.20
C LEU A 277 -3.01 5.83 14.32
N SER A 278 -4.09 5.07 14.48
CA SER A 278 -5.04 5.28 15.57
C SER A 278 -5.64 3.97 16.10
N LEU A 279 -6.41 4.11 17.19
CA LEU A 279 -7.24 3.05 17.76
C LEU A 279 -8.62 2.92 17.06
N GLU A 280 -8.95 3.75 16.08
CA GLU A 280 -10.29 3.76 15.48
C GLU A 280 -10.56 2.48 14.68
N ARG A 281 -11.66 1.78 14.96
CA ARG A 281 -12.04 0.55 14.25
C ARG A 281 -13.52 0.58 13.91
N SER A 282 -13.86 0.15 12.70
CA SER A 282 -15.26 -0.08 12.32
C SER A 282 -15.79 -1.31 13.05
N SER A 283 -16.99 -1.18 13.63
CA SER A 283 -17.64 -2.27 14.37
C SER A 283 -18.03 -3.45 13.48
N HIS A 284 -18.23 -3.22 12.18
CA HIS A 284 -18.69 -4.22 11.23
C HIS A 284 -17.53 -4.85 10.42
N ASP A 285 -16.42 -4.12 10.28
CA ASP A 285 -15.19 -4.61 9.66
C ASP A 285 -13.98 -3.95 10.34
N PRO A 286 -13.42 -4.55 11.40
CA PRO A 286 -12.31 -3.97 12.15
C PRO A 286 -11.01 -3.95 11.34
N ASP A 287 -10.94 -4.63 10.18
CA ASP A 287 -9.79 -4.60 9.27
C ASP A 287 -9.94 -3.57 8.14
N GLN A 288 -11.07 -2.86 8.08
CA GLN A 288 -11.28 -1.77 7.14
C GLN A 288 -10.31 -0.62 7.44
N ALA A 289 -9.45 -0.31 6.46
CA ALA A 289 -8.54 0.83 6.58
C ALA A 289 -9.28 2.17 6.50
N ILE A 290 -8.84 3.11 7.34
CA ILE A 290 -9.23 4.51 7.24
C ILE A 290 -8.19 5.22 6.37
N TRP A 291 -8.63 5.70 5.21
CA TRP A 291 -7.78 6.35 4.23
C TRP A 291 -7.71 7.85 4.46
N SER A 292 -6.48 8.39 4.53
CA SER A 292 -6.19 9.82 4.55
C SER A 292 -5.51 10.22 3.24
N GLY A 293 -6.05 11.23 2.55
CA GLY A 293 -5.59 11.69 1.23
C GLY A 293 -6.70 11.67 0.19
N ASN A 294 -6.48 12.32 -0.94
CA ASN A 294 -7.41 12.27 -2.07
C ASN A 294 -7.04 11.07 -2.97
N LEU A 295 -8.02 10.27 -3.33
CA LEU A 295 -7.82 9.07 -4.15
C LEU A 295 -8.40 9.33 -5.55
N THR A 296 -7.90 10.34 -6.24
CA THR A 296 -8.42 10.74 -7.55
C THR A 296 -7.61 10.14 -8.70
N ALA A 297 -8.29 9.54 -9.67
CA ALA A 297 -7.66 9.06 -10.91
C ALA A 297 -7.42 10.19 -11.93
N THR A 298 -7.78 11.44 -11.63
CA THR A 298 -7.60 12.58 -12.53
C THR A 298 -6.13 13.05 -12.52
N PRO A 299 -5.53 13.30 -13.69
CA PRO A 299 -4.14 13.74 -13.76
C PRO A 299 -4.03 15.18 -13.23
N VAL A 300 -3.57 15.30 -11.98
CA VAL A 300 -3.09 16.55 -11.39
C VAL A 300 -1.64 16.75 -11.83
N SER A 301 -1.19 18.00 -11.98
CA SER A 301 0.21 18.31 -12.26
C SER A 301 1.13 17.56 -11.27
N PRO A 302 2.23 16.95 -11.75
CA PRO A 302 3.20 16.32 -10.89
C PRO A 302 3.70 17.34 -9.87
N SER A 303 3.76 16.95 -8.60
CA SER A 303 4.33 17.77 -7.54
C SER A 303 5.23 16.92 -6.67
N GLU A 304 6.17 17.58 -6.00
CA GLU A 304 7.16 16.94 -5.14
C GLU A 304 6.48 16.17 -3.99
N LEU A 305 7.03 15.01 -3.65
CA LEU A 305 6.50 14.14 -2.60
C LEU A 305 6.39 14.87 -1.26
N GLU A 306 7.40 15.67 -0.92
CA GLU A 306 7.40 16.47 0.30
C GLU A 306 6.24 17.46 0.33
N THR A 307 5.99 18.18 -0.77
CA THR A 307 4.88 19.13 -0.86
C THR A 307 3.53 18.44 -0.66
N ARG A 308 3.33 17.25 -1.26
CA ARG A 308 2.09 16.47 -1.07
C ARG A 308 1.91 15.99 0.37
N LEU A 309 2.96 15.49 1.00
CA LEU A 309 2.91 15.04 2.40
C LEU A 309 2.66 16.20 3.36
N ILE A 310 3.25 17.37 3.12
CA ILE A 310 2.97 18.59 3.89
C ILE A 310 1.50 19.01 3.72
N GLY A 311 0.96 18.95 2.50
CA GLY A 311 -0.46 19.21 2.23
C GLY A 311 -1.40 18.21 2.92
N LEU A 312 -1.02 16.94 2.97
CA LEU A 312 -1.77 15.91 3.70
C LEU A 312 -1.71 16.18 5.21
N LEU A 313 -0.56 16.54 5.76
CA LEU A 313 -0.42 16.90 7.17
C LEU A 313 -1.25 18.14 7.53
N SER A 314 -1.31 19.14 6.66
CA SER A 314 -2.10 20.36 6.90
C SER A 314 -3.59 20.10 6.84
N THR A 315 -4.06 19.28 5.88
CA THR A 315 -5.48 18.87 5.81
C THR A 315 -5.92 18.05 7.01
N LEU A 316 -5.06 17.14 7.50
CA LEU A 316 -5.35 16.39 8.73
C LEU A 316 -5.31 17.27 9.97
N LYS A 317 -4.37 18.22 10.05
CA LYS A 317 -4.34 19.20 11.13
C LYS A 317 -5.60 20.07 11.16
N ALA A 318 -6.12 20.46 10.00
CA ALA A 318 -7.37 21.23 9.91
C ALA A 318 -8.60 20.42 10.34
N ARG A 319 -8.55 19.09 10.23
CA ARG A 319 -9.61 18.19 10.73
C ARG A 319 -9.51 17.92 12.23
N ASP A 320 -8.37 18.20 12.85
CA ASP A 320 -8.19 18.10 14.29
C ASP A 320 -8.90 19.26 15.00
N ASN A 321 -10.19 19.04 15.28
CA ASN A 321 -11.01 19.93 16.10
C ASN A 321 -10.75 19.78 17.61
N SER A 322 -9.71 19.03 18.00
CA SER A 322 -9.37 18.66 19.37
C SER A 322 -10.53 18.01 20.14
N LYS A 323 -11.46 17.34 19.43
CA LYS A 323 -12.55 16.56 20.01
C LYS A 323 -12.44 15.07 19.69
N ASP A 324 -12.07 14.76 18.46
CA ASP A 324 -11.88 13.39 18.00
C ASP A 324 -10.47 12.93 18.35
N ILE A 325 -10.39 12.05 19.35
CA ILE A 325 -9.13 11.45 19.79
C ILE A 325 -8.41 10.73 18.65
N HIS A 326 -9.14 10.11 17.72
CA HIS A 326 -8.54 9.35 16.63
C HIS A 326 -7.93 10.27 15.57
N ALA A 327 -8.54 11.43 15.31
CA ALA A 327 -7.95 12.47 14.48
C ALA A 327 -6.64 13.00 15.08
N ILE A 328 -6.60 13.25 16.40
CA ILE A 328 -5.40 13.68 17.12
C ILE A 328 -4.30 12.61 17.00
N GLN A 329 -4.62 11.34 17.27
CA GLN A 329 -3.70 10.20 17.16
C GLN A 329 -3.12 10.08 15.74
N ARG A 330 -3.98 10.16 14.71
CA ARG A 330 -3.55 10.12 13.31
C ARG A 330 -2.61 11.26 12.96
N HIS A 331 -2.95 12.48 13.34
CA HIS A 331 -2.11 13.65 13.05
C HIS A 331 -0.72 13.49 13.67
N ALA A 332 -0.66 13.06 14.94
CA ALA A 332 0.59 12.84 15.66
C ALA A 332 1.46 11.74 15.02
N LEU A 333 0.90 10.55 14.79
CA LEU A 333 1.67 9.43 14.24
C LEU A 333 2.07 9.63 12.77
N ILE A 334 1.25 10.31 11.96
CA ILE A 334 1.66 10.67 10.59
C ILE A 334 2.82 11.67 10.64
N GLY A 335 2.80 12.65 11.54
CA GLY A 335 3.92 13.58 11.71
C GLY A 335 5.23 12.86 12.04
N MET A 336 5.17 11.85 12.91
CA MET A 336 6.33 11.00 13.23
C MET A 336 6.74 10.12 12.04
N LEU A 337 5.78 9.56 11.29
CA LEU A 337 6.05 8.75 10.09
C LEU A 337 6.77 9.57 9.01
N VAL A 338 6.31 10.79 8.75
CA VAL A 338 6.95 11.72 7.80
C VAL A 338 8.35 12.10 8.28
N SER A 339 8.54 12.31 9.59
CA SER A 339 9.87 12.54 10.17
C SER A 339 10.81 11.35 9.93
N TRP A 340 10.33 10.12 10.12
CA TRP A 340 11.11 8.92 9.81
C TRP A 340 11.51 8.82 8.34
N LEU A 341 10.57 9.08 7.43
CA LEU A 341 10.84 9.07 5.98
C LEU A 341 11.95 10.08 5.62
N ALA A 342 11.88 11.29 6.19
CA ALA A 342 12.84 12.37 5.93
C ALA A 342 14.22 12.05 6.53
N GLU A 343 14.28 11.72 7.82
CA GLU A 343 15.56 11.49 8.54
C GLU A 343 16.35 10.29 8.00
N ASN A 344 15.66 9.27 7.47
CA ASN A 344 16.29 8.02 7.03
C ASN A 344 16.48 7.94 5.51
N ARG A 345 16.39 9.06 4.78
CA ARG A 345 16.56 9.14 3.31
C ARG A 345 15.57 8.29 2.48
N ILE A 346 14.51 7.79 3.10
CA ILE A 346 13.46 7.04 2.40
C ILE A 346 12.66 8.02 1.52
N MET A 347 12.40 9.23 2.03
CA MET A 347 11.78 10.31 1.25
C MET A 347 12.56 10.58 -0.03
N SER A 348 13.88 10.76 0.06
CA SER A 348 14.74 10.99 -1.09
C SER A 348 14.78 9.80 -2.05
N ALA A 349 14.77 8.56 -1.53
CA ALA A 349 14.71 7.36 -2.36
C ALA A 349 13.40 7.28 -3.15
N LEU A 350 12.27 7.63 -2.52
CA LEU A 350 10.96 7.69 -3.19
C LEU A 350 10.89 8.85 -4.18
N GLN A 351 11.41 10.02 -3.84
CA GLN A 351 11.47 11.17 -4.77
C GLN A 351 12.30 10.81 -6.01
N ASN A 352 13.47 10.19 -5.83
CA ASN A 352 14.31 9.71 -6.93
C ASN A 352 13.63 8.63 -7.79
N LEU A 353 12.76 7.81 -7.21
CA LEU A 353 11.95 6.84 -7.96
C LEU A 353 11.03 7.57 -8.94
N PHE A 354 10.35 8.64 -8.52
CA PHE A 354 9.45 9.40 -9.38
C PHE A 354 10.20 10.27 -10.39
N ASP A 355 11.25 10.98 -9.95
CA ASP A 355 12.03 11.87 -10.84
C ASP A 355 12.87 11.09 -11.87
N GLY A 356 13.34 9.90 -11.50
CA GLY A 356 14.23 9.07 -12.33
C GLY A 356 13.52 8.07 -13.22
N THR A 357 12.19 8.06 -13.26
CA THR A 357 11.41 7.08 -14.05
C THR A 357 10.26 7.76 -14.80
N GLN A 358 9.51 6.97 -15.57
CA GLN A 358 8.30 7.42 -16.26
C GLN A 358 7.05 7.40 -15.35
N LEU A 359 7.22 7.23 -14.04
CA LEU A 359 6.13 7.32 -13.06
C LEU A 359 5.91 8.78 -12.66
N SER A 360 4.67 9.26 -12.79
CA SER A 360 4.28 10.60 -12.35
C SER A 360 3.56 10.54 -11.01
N LEU A 361 4.11 11.14 -9.95
CA LEU A 361 3.45 11.17 -8.64
C LEU A 361 2.18 12.04 -8.69
N THR A 362 1.03 11.38 -8.66
CA THR A 362 -0.31 12.00 -8.71
C THR A 362 -0.89 12.30 -7.35
N ASP A 363 -0.77 11.37 -6.40
CA ASP A 363 -1.26 11.55 -5.05
C ASP A 363 -0.54 10.65 -4.04
N VAL A 364 -0.68 11.01 -2.77
CA VAL A 364 -0.19 10.23 -1.62
C VAL A 364 -1.35 9.93 -0.71
N ALA A 365 -1.56 8.65 -0.44
CA ALA A 365 -2.58 8.19 0.47
C ALA A 365 -1.95 7.43 1.64
N ILE A 366 -2.51 7.60 2.83
CA ILE A 366 -2.08 6.90 4.02
C ILE A 366 -3.23 6.01 4.51
N ALA A 367 -2.95 4.72 4.63
CA ALA A 367 -3.87 3.73 5.17
C ALA A 367 -3.57 3.52 6.66
N ASP A 368 -4.44 4.06 7.53
CA ASP A 368 -4.51 3.64 8.93
C ASP A 368 -5.21 2.28 8.97
N HIS A 369 -4.42 1.21 9.05
CA HIS A 369 -4.90 -0.15 8.85
C HIS A 369 -4.23 -1.14 9.80
N GLY A 370 -4.97 -2.18 10.15
CA GLY A 370 -4.48 -3.33 10.88
C GLY A 370 -4.74 -3.29 12.39
N GLN A 371 -4.77 -4.47 12.99
CA GLN A 371 -4.99 -4.67 14.44
C GLN A 371 -3.80 -4.24 15.30
N GLY A 372 -2.67 -3.92 14.70
CA GLY A 372 -1.40 -3.66 15.38
C GLY A 372 -0.20 -4.03 14.53
N PHE A 373 0.98 -3.91 15.12
CA PHE A 373 2.22 -4.23 14.45
C PHE A 373 2.42 -5.74 14.48
N THR A 374 2.52 -6.41 13.35
CA THR A 374 2.69 -7.89 13.35
C THR A 374 4.10 -8.31 13.69
N ARG A 375 5.05 -7.40 13.52
CA ARG A 375 6.46 -7.51 13.89
C ARG A 375 7.05 -6.13 14.02
N HIS A 376 8.17 -6.03 14.72
CA HIS A 376 8.99 -4.82 14.65
C HIS A 376 9.81 -4.82 13.35
N GLY A 377 9.73 -3.72 12.60
CA GLY A 377 10.49 -3.42 11.40
C GLY A 377 11.31 -2.13 11.54
N ALA A 378 11.53 -1.47 10.41
CA ALA A 378 12.37 -0.29 10.32
C ALA A 378 11.75 0.94 11.02
N TRP A 379 10.43 1.13 10.85
CA TRP A 379 9.67 2.23 11.45
C TRP A 379 9.55 2.09 12.98
N SER A 380 9.06 0.95 13.44
CA SER A 380 8.89 0.67 14.87
C SER A 380 10.21 0.65 15.66
N ARG A 381 11.32 0.22 15.04
CA ARG A 381 12.65 0.36 15.67
C ARG A 381 13.11 1.82 15.74
N TRP A 382 12.85 2.61 14.70
CA TRP A 382 13.14 4.05 14.75
C TRP A 382 12.32 4.75 15.85
N LEU A 383 11.06 4.36 16.05
CA LEU A 383 10.25 4.83 17.17
C LEU A 383 10.90 4.52 18.53
N ALA A 384 11.38 3.30 18.71
CA ALA A 384 12.08 2.90 19.92
C ALA A 384 13.38 3.67 20.12
N GLU A 385 14.16 3.84 19.07
CA GLU A 385 15.42 4.60 19.09
C GLU A 385 15.17 6.08 19.41
N LYS A 386 14.13 6.70 18.85
CA LYS A 386 13.85 8.13 19.05
C LYS A 386 13.11 8.43 20.32
N TYR A 387 12.15 7.60 20.69
CA TYR A 387 11.18 7.89 21.73
C TYR A 387 11.18 6.87 22.88
N GLY A 388 12.01 5.82 22.82
CA GLY A 388 12.18 4.86 23.92
C GLY A 388 11.01 3.89 24.09
N ILE A 389 10.10 3.82 23.10
CA ILE A 389 8.92 2.98 23.13
C ILE A 389 8.80 2.17 21.82
N LEU A 390 8.67 0.86 21.95
CA LEU A 390 8.33 -0.06 20.86
C LEU A 390 6.82 -0.21 20.82
N PRO A 391 6.14 -0.11 19.67
CA PRO A 391 4.70 -0.33 19.62
C PRO A 391 4.31 -1.79 19.93
N GLY A 392 3.18 -2.03 20.57
CA GLY A 392 2.72 -3.39 20.87
C GLY A 392 2.45 -4.23 19.61
N LEU A 393 2.71 -5.53 19.72
CA LEU A 393 2.54 -6.46 18.60
C LEU A 393 1.13 -7.06 18.55
N SER A 394 0.57 -7.16 17.34
CA SER A 394 -0.67 -7.89 17.05
C SER A 394 -0.39 -9.39 16.99
N GLY A 395 -1.32 -10.20 17.51
CA GLY A 395 -1.29 -11.66 17.38
C GLY A 395 -1.66 -12.19 15.99
N SER A 396 -2.22 -11.35 15.10
CA SER A 396 -2.64 -11.73 13.76
C SER A 396 -2.15 -10.76 12.69
N ILE A 397 -1.88 -11.29 11.49
CA ILE A 397 -1.53 -10.53 10.31
C ILE A 397 -2.81 -10.19 9.53
N ALA A 398 -3.17 -8.91 9.51
CA ALA A 398 -4.15 -8.39 8.57
C ALA A 398 -3.47 -8.13 7.21
N LEU A 399 -4.16 -8.49 6.13
CA LEU A 399 -3.68 -8.17 4.78
C LEU A 399 -3.99 -6.70 4.47
N PRO A 400 -3.08 -5.96 3.82
CA PRO A 400 -3.31 -4.55 3.52
C PRO A 400 -4.50 -4.40 2.56
N PRO A 401 -5.53 -3.62 2.93
CA PRO A 401 -6.67 -3.40 2.06
C PRO A 401 -6.30 -2.44 0.91
N LEU A 402 -7.10 -2.45 -0.14
CA LEU A 402 -6.92 -1.52 -1.26
C LEU A 402 -7.72 -0.23 -1.05
N PRO A 403 -7.25 0.91 -1.61
CA PRO A 403 -7.99 2.16 -1.56
C PRO A 403 -9.21 2.15 -2.48
N SER A 404 -10.28 2.83 -2.06
CA SER A 404 -11.42 3.15 -2.93
C SER A 404 -11.05 4.34 -3.81
N VAL A 405 -10.68 4.07 -5.07
CA VAL A 405 -10.29 5.12 -6.03
C VAL A 405 -11.54 5.74 -6.67
N GLN A 406 -11.60 7.07 -6.72
CA GLN A 406 -12.66 7.80 -7.42
C GLN A 406 -12.49 7.64 -8.93
N LEU A 407 -13.55 7.21 -9.62
CA LEU A 407 -13.56 7.05 -11.07
C LEU A 407 -13.45 8.40 -11.77
N PRO A 408 -12.75 8.48 -12.91
CA PRO A 408 -12.81 9.67 -13.74
C PRO A 408 -14.26 9.92 -14.21
N PRO A 409 -14.69 11.19 -14.33
CA PRO A 409 -16.03 11.52 -14.79
C PRO A 409 -16.28 10.97 -16.20
N LEU A 410 -17.51 10.53 -16.46
CA LEU A 410 -17.97 10.16 -17.80
C LEU A 410 -17.70 11.32 -18.75
N MET A 411 -16.96 11.08 -19.83
CA MET A 411 -17.03 11.97 -20.97
C MET A 411 -18.44 11.82 -21.55
N THR A 412 -19.33 12.77 -21.24
CA THR A 412 -20.58 12.90 -21.97
C THR A 412 -20.25 13.17 -23.43
N ALA A 413 -20.58 12.22 -24.30
CA ALA A 413 -20.70 12.49 -25.70
C ALA A 413 -21.70 13.65 -25.88
N GLU A 414 -21.26 14.66 -26.63
CA GLU A 414 -22.04 15.79 -27.15
C GLU A 414 -22.38 16.96 -26.20
N SER A 415 -21.55 18.00 -26.26
CA SER A 415 -22.02 19.20 -26.97
C SER A 415 -21.54 19.12 -28.42
N ALA A 416 -22.19 18.27 -29.23
CA ALA A 416 -22.08 18.38 -30.67
C ALA A 416 -22.78 19.69 -31.05
N GLN A 417 -21.98 20.74 -31.26
CA GLN A 417 -22.41 21.77 -32.18
C GLN A 417 -22.57 21.09 -33.54
N SER A 418 -23.79 21.13 -34.08
CA SER A 418 -24.14 20.65 -35.41
C SER A 418 -23.07 21.09 -36.42
N PRO A 419 -22.61 20.21 -37.32
CA PRO A 419 -21.58 20.57 -38.29
C PRO A 419 -22.09 21.70 -39.19
N LEU A 420 -21.35 22.83 -39.20
CA LEU A 420 -21.48 23.86 -40.21
C LEU A 420 -21.36 23.23 -41.61
N PRO A 421 -22.18 23.63 -42.60
CA PRO A 421 -22.12 23.06 -43.93
C PRO A 421 -20.76 23.38 -44.57
N LEU A 422 -20.13 22.34 -45.13
CA LEU A 422 -18.85 22.42 -45.82
C LEU A 422 -18.91 23.41 -46.99
N PRO A 423 -17.90 24.28 -47.18
CA PRO A 423 -17.77 25.08 -48.40
C PRO A 423 -17.41 24.19 -49.60
N PRO A 424 -17.78 24.61 -50.83
CA PRO A 424 -17.59 23.80 -52.02
C PRO A 424 -16.10 23.61 -52.35
N ILE A 425 -15.77 22.39 -52.77
CA ILE A 425 -14.43 21.94 -53.14
C ILE A 425 -13.96 22.68 -54.40
N ALA A 426 -12.87 23.43 -54.30
CA ALA A 426 -12.16 24.00 -55.45
C ALA A 426 -11.32 22.92 -56.17
N PRO A 427 -11.16 22.99 -57.52
CA PRO A 427 -10.45 21.98 -58.28
C PRO A 427 -8.93 21.97 -58.02
N LYS A 428 -8.36 20.75 -58.00
CA LYS A 428 -6.94 20.46 -57.76
C LYS A 428 -6.01 21.10 -58.81
N PRO A 429 -4.91 21.77 -58.44
CA PRO A 429 -3.88 22.15 -59.41
C PRO A 429 -3.00 20.94 -59.78
N ALA A 430 -2.53 20.96 -61.02
CA ALA A 430 -1.80 19.89 -61.70
C ALA A 430 -0.41 19.61 -61.09
N ARG A 431 -0.04 18.31 -61.06
CA ARG A 431 1.26 17.79 -60.61
C ARG A 431 2.42 18.33 -61.45
N ARG A 432 3.33 19.10 -60.84
CA ARG A 432 4.61 19.51 -61.43
C ARG A 432 5.70 18.51 -61.05
N ARG A 433 6.24 17.79 -62.04
CA ARG A 433 7.36 16.83 -61.89
C ARG A 433 8.66 17.59 -61.60
N TRP A 434 9.40 17.18 -60.56
CA TRP A 434 10.81 17.54 -60.34
C TRP A 434 11.71 16.31 -60.56
N PRO A 435 12.96 16.46 -61.05
CA PRO A 435 13.77 15.37 -61.59
C PRO A 435 14.55 14.60 -60.50
N LYS A 436 14.93 13.37 -60.85
CA LYS A 436 15.45 12.26 -60.02
C LYS A 436 16.84 12.48 -59.36
N ILE A 437 17.29 13.71 -59.13
CA ILE A 437 18.69 13.99 -58.71
C ILE A 437 18.82 14.12 -57.18
N ALA A 438 17.78 14.56 -56.46
CA ALA A 438 17.83 14.73 -54.99
C ALA A 438 17.84 13.41 -54.20
N ALA A 439 17.23 12.34 -54.74
CA ALA A 439 17.14 11.04 -54.06
C ALA A 439 18.47 10.27 -54.06
N ILE A 440 19.37 10.54 -55.02
CA ILE A 440 20.66 9.84 -55.14
C ILE A 440 21.69 10.42 -54.15
N LEU A 441 21.63 11.72 -53.85
CA LEU A 441 22.53 12.37 -52.89
C LEU A 441 22.21 12.01 -51.42
N ALA A 442 20.94 11.77 -51.08
CA ALA A 442 20.54 11.34 -49.74
C ALA A 442 20.96 9.88 -49.42
N LEU A 443 21.05 9.03 -50.45
CA LEU A 443 21.37 7.61 -50.30
C LEU A 443 22.89 7.38 -50.08
N LEU A 444 23.74 8.22 -50.65
CA LEU A 444 25.19 8.20 -50.45
C LEU A 444 25.61 8.69 -49.05
N ALA A 445 24.88 9.64 -48.46
CA ALA A 445 25.14 10.12 -47.11
C ALA A 445 24.83 9.05 -46.02
N CYS A 446 23.87 8.16 -46.27
CA CYS A 446 23.51 7.09 -45.34
C CYS A 446 24.53 5.94 -45.30
N LEU A 447 25.27 5.69 -46.40
CA LEU A 447 26.24 4.60 -46.47
C LEU A 447 27.57 4.93 -45.78
N ALA A 448 27.96 6.21 -45.68
CA ALA A 448 29.19 6.61 -44.99
C ALA A 448 29.05 6.67 -43.46
N GLY A 449 27.86 6.97 -42.93
CA GLY A 449 27.62 7.07 -41.49
C GLY A 449 27.43 5.71 -40.77
N GLY A 450 26.97 4.68 -41.49
CA GLY A 450 26.69 3.36 -40.92
C GLY A 450 27.92 2.54 -40.53
N ALA A 451 29.08 2.79 -41.15
CA ALA A 451 30.29 2.00 -40.91
C ALA A 451 31.03 2.38 -39.61
N TYR A 452 30.89 3.62 -39.13
CA TYR A 452 31.61 4.09 -37.94
C TYR A 452 30.99 3.61 -36.61
N VAL A 453 29.66 3.46 -36.57
CA VAL A 453 28.93 3.07 -35.33
C VAL A 453 28.93 1.56 -35.10
N PHE A 454 29.04 0.76 -36.17
CA PHE A 454 28.97 -0.70 -36.11
C PHE A 454 30.22 -1.36 -35.53
N SER A 455 31.40 -0.72 -35.64
CA SER A 455 32.64 -1.28 -35.08
C SER A 455 32.77 -1.05 -33.56
N HIS A 456 32.03 -0.10 -32.97
CA HIS A 456 32.23 0.27 -31.56
C HIS A 456 31.17 -0.28 -30.59
N THR A 457 30.17 -1.03 -31.08
CA THR A 457 29.03 -1.52 -30.27
C THR A 457 28.79 -3.03 -30.37
N MET A 458 29.71 -3.79 -30.95
CA MET A 458 29.58 -5.25 -31.13
C MET A 458 30.69 -6.04 -30.43
N LEU A 459 30.91 -5.80 -29.14
CA LEU A 459 31.71 -6.71 -28.30
C LEU A 459 31.10 -7.05 -26.92
N ASN A 460 29.85 -6.66 -26.65
CA ASN A 460 29.16 -6.96 -25.38
C ASN A 460 27.83 -7.72 -25.53
N LEU A 461 27.52 -8.30 -26.70
CA LEU A 461 26.24 -8.98 -26.98
C LEU A 461 26.37 -10.47 -27.27
N LEU A 462 27.31 -11.17 -26.61
CA LEU A 462 27.40 -12.65 -26.68
C LEU A 462 27.17 -13.40 -25.36
N THR A 463 26.73 -12.75 -24.27
CA THR A 463 26.61 -13.47 -22.98
C THR A 463 25.31 -13.36 -22.20
N GLN A 464 24.22 -12.77 -22.70
CA GLN A 464 22.94 -12.92 -22.00
C GLN A 464 21.72 -12.76 -22.91
N ARG A 465 21.24 -13.89 -23.43
CA ARG A 465 19.87 -14.00 -23.97
C ARG A 465 19.30 -15.37 -23.61
N LYS A 466 18.39 -15.39 -22.65
CA LYS A 466 17.11 -16.13 -22.68
C LYS A 466 16.31 -15.81 -21.42
N SER A 467 15.23 -15.05 -21.60
CA SER A 467 13.97 -15.25 -20.89
C SER A 467 12.92 -14.31 -21.49
N PHE A 468 12.05 -14.91 -22.29
CA PHE A 468 10.90 -14.32 -22.95
C PHE A 468 9.67 -14.59 -22.07
N GLY A 469 8.71 -13.66 -22.05
CA GLY A 469 7.46 -13.81 -21.29
C GLY A 469 6.28 -13.58 -22.23
N MET A 470 5.40 -14.57 -22.27
CA MET A 470 4.36 -14.82 -23.26
C MET A 470 3.04 -15.11 -22.52
N PHE A 471 1.97 -14.50 -23.00
CA PHE A 471 0.59 -14.74 -22.58
C PHE A 471 0.04 -15.98 -23.28
N VAL A 472 -0.75 -16.76 -22.53
CA VAL A 472 -1.51 -17.89 -23.05
C VAL A 472 -2.98 -17.58 -22.86
N ARG A 473 -3.74 -17.71 -23.96
CA ARG A 473 -5.20 -17.66 -24.01
C ARG A 473 -5.66 -19.05 -24.42
N GLU A 474 -6.64 -19.61 -23.72
CA GLU A 474 -7.27 -20.88 -24.09
C GLU A 474 -8.01 -20.68 -25.43
N SER A 475 -7.42 -21.17 -26.53
CA SER A 475 -8.06 -21.18 -27.84
C SER A 475 -8.81 -22.50 -28.03
N GLU A 476 -9.95 -22.41 -28.72
CA GLU A 476 -10.76 -23.55 -29.13
C GLU A 476 -9.94 -24.65 -29.81
N ALA A 477 -10.37 -25.88 -29.57
CA ALA A 477 -9.68 -27.10 -29.89
C ALA A 477 -9.31 -27.24 -31.38
N THR A 478 -8.01 -27.22 -31.65
CA THR A 478 -7.38 -28.03 -32.69
C THR A 478 -6.31 -28.92 -32.05
N LYS A 479 -6.73 -30.12 -31.62
CA LYS A 479 -5.87 -31.29 -31.36
C LYS A 479 -4.54 -31.06 -30.62
N ALA A 480 -4.49 -30.15 -29.63
CA ALA A 480 -3.36 -30.08 -28.70
C ALA A 480 -3.36 -31.36 -27.85
N LYS A 481 -2.22 -32.06 -27.79
CA LYS A 481 -2.02 -33.29 -27.01
C LYS A 481 -2.19 -32.95 -25.53
N ARG A 482 -3.39 -33.18 -24.98
CA ARG A 482 -3.68 -33.05 -23.56
C ARG A 482 -3.10 -34.27 -22.86
N TYR A 483 -2.17 -34.09 -21.93
CA TYR A 483 -1.76 -35.15 -21.02
C TYR A 483 -2.82 -35.25 -19.93
N GLY A 484 -3.98 -35.78 -20.33
CA GLY A 484 -5.01 -36.16 -19.39
C GLY A 484 -4.55 -37.45 -18.72
N LEU A 485 -4.15 -37.37 -17.46
CA LEU A 485 -3.84 -38.55 -16.64
C LEU A 485 -5.13 -39.29 -16.20
N ALA A 486 -6.18 -39.17 -17.01
CA ALA A 486 -7.46 -39.81 -16.82
C ALA A 486 -7.40 -41.21 -17.45
N GLY A 487 -7.09 -42.21 -16.64
CA GLY A 487 -7.16 -43.62 -17.04
C GLY A 487 -5.98 -44.50 -16.63
N ALA A 488 -4.85 -43.92 -16.24
CA ALA A 488 -3.76 -44.64 -15.59
C ALA A 488 -3.94 -44.61 -14.06
N ALA A 489 -3.31 -45.54 -13.34
CA ALA A 489 -3.45 -45.75 -11.89
C ALA A 489 -3.53 -44.43 -11.08
N PRO A 490 -4.34 -44.36 -10.00
CA PRO A 490 -4.60 -43.12 -9.29
C PRO A 490 -3.30 -42.48 -8.80
N LEU A 491 -2.96 -41.30 -9.33
CA LEU A 491 -1.73 -40.57 -9.00
C LEU A 491 -1.59 -40.19 -7.53
N PHE A 492 -2.71 -40.17 -6.81
CA PHE A 492 -2.77 -39.78 -5.41
C PHE A 492 -3.53 -40.81 -4.58
N LYS A 493 -3.09 -40.99 -3.33
CA LYS A 493 -3.85 -41.77 -2.34
C LYS A 493 -5.22 -41.11 -2.10
N LYS A 494 -6.26 -41.93 -1.85
CA LYS A 494 -7.63 -41.46 -1.61
C LYS A 494 -7.66 -40.41 -0.50
N GLY A 495 -8.27 -39.25 -0.77
CA GLY A 495 -8.37 -38.14 0.19
C GLY A 495 -7.05 -37.41 0.50
N SER A 496 -5.97 -37.70 -0.22
CA SER A 496 -4.64 -37.14 0.05
C SER A 496 -4.06 -36.43 -1.19
N SER A 497 -3.03 -35.64 -0.94
CA SER A 497 -2.12 -35.04 -1.91
C SER A 497 -0.81 -35.84 -2.05
N SER A 498 -0.62 -36.94 -1.31
CA SER A 498 0.54 -37.82 -1.46
C SER A 498 0.44 -38.70 -2.71
N LEU A 499 1.54 -38.78 -3.48
CA LEU A 499 1.63 -39.61 -4.68
C LEU A 499 1.45 -41.10 -4.35
N ALA A 500 0.75 -41.83 -5.22
CA ALA A 500 0.56 -43.28 -5.07
C ALA A 500 1.75 -44.09 -5.66
N PRO A 501 1.99 -45.33 -5.21
CA PRO A 501 2.97 -46.22 -5.83
C PRO A 501 2.68 -46.39 -7.33
N GLY A 502 3.69 -46.24 -8.20
CA GLY A 502 3.53 -46.32 -9.66
C GLY A 502 3.26 -44.97 -10.38
N SER A 503 3.07 -43.89 -9.61
CA SER A 503 2.78 -42.55 -10.18
C SER A 503 4.01 -41.90 -10.82
N GLU A 504 5.21 -42.26 -10.35
CA GLU A 504 6.46 -41.67 -10.85
C GLU A 504 6.83 -42.18 -12.24
N GLU A 505 6.54 -43.44 -12.56
CA GLU A 505 6.76 -44.00 -13.91
C GLU A 505 5.92 -43.26 -14.95
N ILE A 506 4.65 -42.99 -14.64
CA ILE A 506 3.74 -42.25 -15.51
C ILE A 506 4.24 -40.81 -15.71
N LEU A 507 4.69 -40.16 -14.64
CA LEU A 507 5.21 -38.78 -14.73
C LEU A 507 6.55 -38.71 -15.48
N LYS A 508 7.39 -39.75 -15.41
CA LYS A 508 8.67 -39.83 -16.17
C LYS A 508 8.45 -39.86 -17.69
N GLU A 509 7.38 -40.47 -18.18
CA GLU A 509 7.05 -40.43 -19.61
C GLU A 509 6.78 -38.99 -20.07
N ILE A 510 6.03 -38.21 -19.28
CA ILE A 510 5.72 -36.80 -19.57
C ILE A 510 6.97 -35.92 -19.47
N VAL A 511 7.87 -36.20 -18.51
CA VAL A 511 9.16 -35.48 -18.38
C VAL A 511 9.94 -35.54 -19.69
N SER A 512 9.97 -36.69 -20.35
CA SER A 512 10.69 -36.82 -21.63
C SER A 512 10.15 -35.86 -22.68
N GLU A 513 8.84 -35.65 -22.75
CA GLU A 513 8.23 -34.74 -23.72
C GLU A 513 8.37 -33.26 -23.31
N ILE A 514 8.33 -32.96 -22.01
CA ILE A 514 8.51 -31.60 -21.47
C ILE A 514 9.95 -31.10 -21.71
N VAL A 515 10.96 -31.94 -21.50
CA VAL A 515 12.38 -31.56 -21.65
C VAL A 515 12.74 -31.19 -23.09
N HIS A 516 12.05 -31.77 -24.09
CA HIS A 516 12.28 -31.43 -25.50
C HIS A 516 11.71 -30.05 -25.92
N ALA A 517 10.95 -29.38 -25.03
CA ALA A 517 10.35 -28.08 -25.29
C ALA A 517 10.55 -27.09 -24.12
N PRO A 518 11.80 -26.69 -23.81
CA PRO A 518 12.12 -25.88 -22.62
C PRO A 518 11.56 -24.45 -22.64
N GLU A 519 11.12 -23.96 -23.80
CA GLU A 519 10.49 -22.64 -23.96
C GLU A 519 8.96 -22.67 -23.88
N GLN A 520 8.37 -23.87 -23.79
CA GLN A 520 6.93 -24.09 -23.67
C GLN A 520 6.48 -23.87 -22.22
N LEU A 521 5.36 -23.17 -22.04
CA LEU A 521 4.67 -23.07 -20.75
C LEU A 521 3.67 -24.23 -20.61
N PHE A 522 3.48 -24.71 -19.38
CA PHE A 522 2.56 -25.81 -19.07
C PHE A 522 1.57 -25.37 -18.00
N LEU A 523 0.27 -25.55 -18.25
CA LEU A 523 -0.79 -25.37 -17.26
C LEU A 523 -1.11 -26.72 -16.60
N ILE A 524 -1.05 -26.77 -15.28
CA ILE A 524 -1.30 -27.96 -14.46
C ILE A 524 -2.61 -27.72 -13.70
N ILE A 525 -3.66 -28.43 -14.07
CA ILE A 525 -4.99 -28.27 -13.46
C ILE A 525 -5.28 -29.46 -12.57
N GLY A 526 -5.50 -29.21 -11.28
CA GLY A 526 -5.95 -30.23 -10.34
C GLY A 526 -7.47 -30.29 -10.25
N HIS A 527 -8.01 -31.50 -10.16
CA HIS A 527 -9.43 -31.77 -9.98
C HIS A 527 -9.69 -32.66 -8.75
N SER A 528 -10.89 -32.51 -8.17
CA SER A 528 -11.41 -33.38 -7.11
C SER A 528 -12.73 -34.02 -7.53
N ASP A 529 -13.17 -35.03 -6.78
CA ASP A 529 -14.57 -35.47 -6.84
C ASP A 529 -15.46 -34.51 -6.02
N ASN A 530 -16.76 -34.77 -5.98
CA ASN A 530 -17.73 -33.94 -5.26
C ASN A 530 -17.84 -34.26 -3.75
N THR A 531 -16.93 -35.06 -3.19
CA THR A 531 -16.99 -35.44 -1.77
C THR A 531 -16.40 -34.32 -0.90
N GLY A 532 -17.21 -33.67 -0.08
CA GLY A 532 -16.79 -32.57 0.80
C GLY A 532 -17.19 -31.19 0.28
N SER A 533 -16.85 -30.13 1.02
CA SER A 533 -17.22 -28.76 0.64
C SER A 533 -16.41 -28.26 -0.55
N GLU A 534 -16.99 -27.33 -1.32
CA GLU A 534 -16.33 -26.72 -2.48
C GLU A 534 -14.98 -26.10 -2.12
N ALA A 535 -14.90 -25.41 -0.98
CA ALA A 535 -13.66 -24.81 -0.48
C ALA A 535 -12.56 -25.86 -0.21
N VAL A 536 -12.93 -26.99 0.42
CA VAL A 536 -12.00 -28.09 0.70
C VAL A 536 -11.54 -28.77 -0.59
N ASN A 537 -12.48 -29.01 -1.52
CA ASN A 537 -12.22 -29.60 -2.82
C ASN A 537 -11.28 -28.73 -3.67
N ARG A 538 -11.49 -27.41 -3.64
CA ARG A 538 -10.63 -26.44 -4.34
C ARG A 538 -9.23 -26.40 -3.73
N ALA A 539 -9.11 -26.33 -2.40
CA ALA A 539 -7.81 -26.38 -1.72
C ALA A 539 -7.04 -27.67 -2.04
N LEU A 540 -7.71 -28.83 -1.95
CA LEU A 540 -7.11 -30.13 -2.23
C LEU A 540 -6.67 -30.27 -3.70
N SER A 541 -7.48 -29.76 -4.63
CA SER A 541 -7.14 -29.78 -6.05
C SER A 541 -5.95 -28.89 -6.39
N THR A 542 -5.86 -27.69 -5.79
CA THR A 542 -4.70 -26.80 -5.91
C THR A 542 -3.43 -27.44 -5.36
N GLU A 543 -3.53 -28.10 -4.21
CA GLU A 543 -2.38 -28.77 -3.59
C GLU A 543 -1.85 -29.91 -4.45
N ARG A 544 -2.73 -30.69 -5.08
CA ARG A 544 -2.34 -31.74 -6.04
C ARG A 544 -1.62 -31.15 -7.25
N ALA A 545 -2.11 -30.05 -7.81
CA ALA A 545 -1.46 -29.36 -8.93
C ALA A 545 -0.06 -28.84 -8.54
N ARG A 546 0.07 -28.29 -7.31
CA ARG A 546 1.35 -27.84 -6.75
C ARG A 546 2.36 -28.98 -6.62
N ILE A 547 1.96 -30.13 -6.10
CA ILE A 547 2.86 -31.28 -5.93
C ILE A 547 3.38 -31.80 -7.27
N ILE A 548 2.52 -31.85 -8.29
CA ILE A 548 2.93 -32.24 -9.65
C ILE A 548 3.90 -31.21 -10.23
N ARG A 549 3.63 -29.92 -10.07
CA ARG A 549 4.54 -28.84 -10.47
C ARG A 549 5.92 -29.02 -9.85
N ASP A 550 5.98 -29.15 -8.53
CA ASP A 550 7.25 -29.22 -7.80
C ASP A 550 8.03 -30.49 -8.16
N TRP A 551 7.32 -31.60 -8.39
CA TRP A 551 7.90 -32.84 -8.90
C TRP A 551 8.47 -32.64 -10.32
N LEU A 552 7.76 -32.00 -11.23
CA LEU A 552 8.22 -31.72 -12.60
C LEU A 552 9.42 -30.78 -12.61
N VAL A 553 9.43 -29.72 -11.80
CA VAL A 553 10.58 -28.81 -11.66
C VAL A 553 11.83 -29.59 -11.25
N LYS A 554 11.70 -30.46 -10.24
CA LYS A 554 12.82 -31.26 -9.74
C LYS A 554 13.39 -32.22 -10.79
N HIS A 555 12.55 -32.78 -11.67
CA HIS A 555 12.96 -33.83 -12.61
C HIS A 555 13.21 -33.35 -14.05
N THR A 556 12.72 -32.17 -14.43
CA THR A 556 12.97 -31.55 -15.75
C THR A 556 14.11 -30.52 -15.70
N GLY A 557 14.37 -29.94 -14.52
CA GLY A 557 15.31 -28.83 -14.37
C GLY A 557 14.81 -27.49 -14.92
N LEU A 558 13.56 -27.42 -15.37
CA LEU A 558 12.96 -26.17 -15.86
C LEU A 558 12.58 -25.24 -14.69
N PRO A 559 12.63 -23.91 -14.88
CA PRO A 559 12.18 -22.95 -13.88
C PRO A 559 10.73 -23.21 -13.45
N VAL A 560 10.41 -22.90 -12.19
CA VAL A 560 9.03 -23.02 -11.66
C VAL A 560 8.03 -22.22 -12.49
N ASP A 561 8.48 -21.13 -13.10
CA ASP A 561 7.67 -20.22 -13.93
C ASP A 561 7.21 -20.85 -15.26
N ASN A 562 7.82 -21.97 -15.69
CA ASN A 562 7.34 -22.72 -16.84
C ASN A 562 6.05 -23.51 -16.54
N PHE A 563 5.65 -23.60 -15.27
CA PHE A 563 4.53 -24.42 -14.82
C PHE A 563 3.52 -23.60 -14.01
N ILE A 564 2.39 -23.28 -14.65
CA ILE A 564 1.25 -22.59 -14.05
C ILE A 564 0.34 -23.62 -13.38
N ILE A 565 -0.23 -23.32 -12.21
CA ILE A 565 -1.14 -24.24 -11.51
C ILE A 565 -2.55 -23.65 -11.37
N GLU A 566 -3.58 -24.48 -11.50
CA GLU A 566 -4.99 -24.14 -11.24
C GLU A 566 -5.64 -25.27 -10.41
N GLY A 567 -6.42 -24.91 -9.40
CA GLY A 567 -7.28 -25.84 -8.68
C GLY A 567 -8.73 -25.68 -9.10
N ALA A 568 -9.24 -26.59 -9.94
CA ALA A 568 -10.60 -26.55 -10.45
C ALA A 568 -11.63 -27.14 -9.46
N GLY A 569 -11.20 -27.76 -8.37
CA GLY A 569 -12.07 -28.46 -7.43
C GLY A 569 -12.94 -29.51 -8.14
N ASN A 570 -14.23 -29.55 -7.79
CA ASN A 570 -15.23 -30.43 -8.39
C ASN A 570 -16.02 -29.78 -9.55
N SER A 571 -15.64 -28.58 -9.99
CA SER A 571 -16.40 -27.77 -10.96
C SER A 571 -16.39 -28.29 -12.40
N ARG A 572 -15.43 -29.17 -12.75
CA ARG A 572 -15.26 -29.73 -14.10
C ARG A 572 -15.16 -31.28 -14.07
N PRO A 573 -16.26 -32.00 -13.71
CA PRO A 573 -16.26 -33.46 -13.70
C PRO A 573 -16.23 -34.02 -15.13
N ILE A 574 -15.50 -35.12 -15.33
CA ILE A 574 -15.43 -35.85 -16.61
C ILE A 574 -16.17 -37.18 -16.57
N ALA A 575 -16.61 -37.59 -15.37
CA ALA A 575 -17.32 -38.83 -15.13
C ALA A 575 -18.39 -38.65 -14.04
N ASN A 576 -19.31 -39.61 -13.93
CA ASN A 576 -20.38 -39.52 -12.95
C ASN A 576 -19.84 -39.67 -11.51
N ASN A 577 -20.03 -38.63 -10.69
CA ASN A 577 -19.62 -38.60 -9.27
C ASN A 577 -20.44 -39.55 -8.37
N ASP A 578 -21.54 -40.12 -8.85
CA ASP A 578 -22.35 -41.05 -8.05
C ASP A 578 -21.72 -42.44 -7.95
N THR A 579 -20.87 -42.81 -8.92
CA THR A 579 -20.14 -44.08 -8.94
C THR A 579 -18.75 -43.95 -8.33
N GLN A 580 -18.26 -45.01 -7.68
CA GLN A 580 -16.90 -45.01 -7.11
C GLN A 580 -15.83 -44.85 -8.20
N GLU A 581 -16.09 -45.46 -9.35
CA GLU A 581 -15.27 -45.44 -10.55
C GLU A 581 -15.22 -44.03 -11.14
N GLY A 582 -16.37 -43.37 -11.30
CA GLY A 582 -16.41 -42.01 -11.84
C GLY A 582 -15.81 -40.97 -10.89
N ARG A 583 -15.96 -41.13 -9.56
CA ARG A 583 -15.20 -40.32 -8.58
C ARG A 583 -13.69 -40.50 -8.73
N ALA A 584 -13.22 -41.71 -9.00
CA ALA A 584 -11.81 -41.96 -9.24
C ALA A 584 -11.30 -41.24 -10.50
N GLN A 585 -12.08 -41.22 -11.57
CA GLN A 585 -11.75 -40.49 -12.79
C GLN A 585 -11.76 -38.96 -12.60
N ASN A 586 -12.62 -38.44 -11.72
CA ASN A 586 -12.67 -37.01 -11.42
C ASN A 586 -11.51 -36.53 -10.53
N ARG A 587 -10.89 -37.40 -9.73
CA ARG A 587 -9.67 -37.10 -8.96
C ARG A 587 -8.41 -37.18 -9.84
N ARG A 588 -8.24 -36.22 -10.73
CA ARG A 588 -7.15 -36.20 -11.73
C ARG A 588 -6.34 -34.90 -11.70
N VAL A 589 -5.21 -34.92 -12.39
CA VAL A 589 -4.44 -33.73 -12.75
C VAL A 589 -4.26 -33.73 -14.26
N GLU A 590 -4.47 -32.59 -14.90
CA GLU A 590 -4.24 -32.38 -16.32
C GLU A 590 -3.00 -31.52 -16.52
N ILE A 591 -2.14 -31.88 -17.48
CA ILE A 591 -1.00 -31.06 -17.88
C ILE A 591 -1.22 -30.65 -19.33
N ILE A 592 -1.35 -29.34 -19.55
CA ILE A 592 -1.71 -28.77 -20.84
C ILE A 592 -0.52 -27.93 -21.34
N PRO A 593 0.14 -28.32 -22.45
CA PRO A 593 1.14 -27.48 -23.08
C PRO A 593 0.45 -26.26 -23.69
N LEU A 594 0.95 -25.07 -23.36
CA LEU A 594 0.38 -23.82 -23.80
C LEU A 594 1.10 -23.32 -25.05
N SER A 595 0.45 -23.45 -26.22
CA SER A 595 1.08 -23.07 -27.49
C SER A 595 1.27 -21.56 -27.60
N THR A 596 2.51 -21.15 -27.84
CA THR A 596 2.80 -19.86 -28.46
C THR A 596 2.46 -19.95 -29.94
N GLN A 597 1.55 -19.12 -30.44
CA GLN A 597 1.54 -18.84 -31.88
C GLN A 597 2.02 -17.42 -32.11
N GLY A 598 3.27 -17.32 -32.57
CA GLY A 598 3.81 -16.17 -33.26
C GLY A 598 4.36 -16.63 -34.60
N LYS A 599 3.74 -16.18 -35.69
CA LYS A 599 4.43 -15.89 -36.93
C LYS A 599 4.36 -14.38 -37.13
#